data_AF-A0A5U3D2L8-F1
#
_entry.id   AF-A0A5U3D2L8-F1
#
_cell.length_a   1.000
_cell.length_b   1.000
_cell.length_c   1.000
_cell.angle_alpha   90.00
_cell.angle_beta   90.00
_cell.angle_gamma   90.00
#
_symmetry.space_group_name_H-M   'P 1'
#
loop_
_entity.id
_entity.type
_entity.pdbx_description
1 polymer ?
#
loop_
_entity_poly.entity_id
_entity_poly.type
_entity_poly.pdbx_seq_one_letter_code
_entity_poly.pdbx_strand_id
1 'polypeptide(L)'
;RQRQNAALDAKYTQEIADAKAESEKLRADLTSGRRRLQLHAVCMPATAGNTAATGATDATAARLTPDAERDYQRLRTEARSVTAQVNDLQQYINEQCH
;
A
#
# COMPACT_ATOMS: atom_id res chain seq x y z
N ARG A 1 -14.04 20.37 26.15
CA ARG A 1 -12.70 19.75 26.11
C ARG A 1 -12.72 18.24 26.37
N GLN A 2 -12.85 17.71 27.59
CA GLN A 2 -12.77 16.23 27.81
C GLN A 2 -13.71 15.38 26.91
N ARG A 3 -14.97 15.80 26.73
CA ARG A 3 -15.91 15.09 25.82
C ARG A 3 -15.58 15.26 24.33
N GLN A 4 -14.96 16.39 23.95
CA GLN A 4 -14.52 16.63 22.57
C GLN A 4 -13.29 15.76 22.27
N ASN A 5 -12.34 15.66 23.20
CA ASN A 5 -11.17 14.77 23.08
C ASN A 5 -11.60 13.31 22.99
N ALA A 6 -12.55 12.86 23.82
CA ALA A 6 -13.05 11.49 23.76
C ALA A 6 -13.77 11.17 22.43
N ALA A 7 -14.53 12.13 21.89
CA ALA A 7 -15.17 11.98 20.58
C ALA A 7 -14.15 11.94 19.44
N LEU A 8 -13.10 12.75 19.54
CA LEU A 8 -12.00 12.79 18.58
C LEU A 8 -11.20 11.48 18.59
N ASP A 9 -10.81 11.00 19.77
CA ASP A 9 -10.12 9.72 19.97
C ASP A 9 -10.93 8.53 19.45
N ALA A 10 -12.24 8.51 19.72
CA ALA A 10 -13.13 7.46 19.24
C ALA A 10 -13.22 7.45 17.71
N LYS A 11 -13.34 8.63 17.08
CA LYS A 11 -13.37 8.76 15.63
C LYS A 11 -12.07 8.24 15.00
N TYR A 12 -10.91 8.65 15.51
CA TYR A 12 -9.62 8.21 14.94
C TYR A 12 -9.31 6.74 15.17
N THR A 13 -9.69 6.20 16.34
CA THR A 13 -9.55 4.77 16.59
C THR A 13 -10.34 3.96 15.56
N GLN A 14 -11.54 4.43 15.20
CA GLN A 14 -12.34 3.80 14.17
C GLN A 14 -11.70 3.94 12.77
N GLU A 15 -11.25 5.13 12.37
CA GLU A 15 -10.61 5.34 11.08
C GLU A 15 -9.33 4.48 10.91
N ILE A 16 -8.53 4.32 11.97
CA ILE A 16 -7.36 3.44 11.97
C ILE A 16 -7.77 1.96 11.84
N ALA A 17 -8.83 1.54 12.52
CA ALA A 17 -9.33 0.17 12.43
C ALA A 17 -9.85 -0.14 11.02
N ASP A 18 -10.61 0.79 10.42
CA ASP A 18 -11.15 0.66 9.07
C ASP A 18 -10.02 0.60 8.03
N ALA A 19 -9.01 1.46 8.15
CA ALA A 19 -7.85 1.46 7.26
C ALA A 19 -7.03 0.16 7.36
N LYS A 20 -6.88 -0.39 8.58
CA LYS A 20 -6.22 -1.69 8.78
C LYS A 20 -7.01 -2.82 8.12
N ALA A 21 -8.33 -2.86 8.32
CA ALA A 21 -9.19 -3.88 7.72
C ALA A 21 -9.16 -3.83 6.18
N GLU A 22 -9.14 -2.63 5.59
CA GLU A 22 -8.99 -2.48 4.13
C GLU A 22 -7.64 -3.01 3.64
N SER A 23 -6.55 -2.70 4.35
CA SER A 23 -5.20 -3.18 4.00
C SER A 23 -5.09 -4.71 4.06
N GLU A 24 -5.63 -5.33 5.11
CA GLU A 24 -5.67 -6.79 5.25
C GLU A 24 -6.47 -7.45 4.12
N LYS A 25 -7.62 -6.88 3.76
CA LYS A 25 -8.43 -7.34 2.63
C LYS A 25 -7.64 -7.26 1.32
N LEU A 26 -6.96 -6.15 1.06
CA LEU A 26 -6.12 -5.99 -0.14
C LEU A 26 -4.98 -7.00 -0.16
N ARG A 27 -4.33 -7.26 0.97
CA ARG A 27 -3.26 -8.26 1.09
C ARG A 27 -3.77 -9.68 0.82
N ALA A 28 -4.95 -10.02 1.32
CA ALA A 28 -5.60 -11.30 1.04
C ALA A 28 -5.97 -11.44 -0.44
N ASP A 29 -6.47 -10.38 -1.07
CA ASP A 29 -6.79 -10.34 -2.50
C ASP A 29 -5.55 -10.52 -3.39
N LEU A 30 -4.41 -9.96 -2.99
CA LEU A 30 -3.13 -10.16 -3.68
C LEU A 30 -2.60 -11.58 -3.52
N THR A 31 -2.63 -12.10 -2.29
CA THR A 31 -2.12 -13.45 -1.97
C THR A 31 -2.96 -14.55 -2.65
N SER A 32 -4.28 -14.34 -2.75
CA SER A 32 -5.20 -15.23 -3.47
C SER A 32 -5.19 -15.04 -4.99
N GLY A 33 -4.47 -14.03 -5.50
CA GLY A 33 -4.43 -13.70 -6.93
C GLY A 33 -5.71 -13.07 -7.49
N ARG A 34 -6.72 -12.75 -6.64
CA ARG A 34 -7.94 -12.04 -7.06
C ARG A 34 -7.66 -10.63 -7.53
N ARG A 35 -6.60 -10.01 -7.01
CA ARG A 35 -6.05 -8.74 -7.49
C ARG A 35 -4.56 -8.93 -7.78
N ARG A 36 -4.01 -8.06 -8.63
CA ARG A 36 -2.57 -7.98 -8.91
C ARG A 36 -2.13 -6.52 -8.95
N LEU A 37 -0.92 -6.24 -8.48
CA LEU A 37 -0.31 -4.93 -8.65
C LEU A 37 0.18 -4.78 -10.09
N GLN A 38 -0.27 -3.73 -10.78
CA GLN A 38 0.29 -3.37 -12.08
C GLN A 38 1.44 -2.39 -11.87
N LEU A 39 2.60 -2.73 -12.41
CA LEU A 39 3.72 -1.82 -12.54
C LEU A 39 3.69 -1.22 -13.95
N HIS A 40 3.85 0.09 -14.06
CA HIS A 40 4.15 0.73 -15.34
C HIS A 40 5.62 0.51 -15.68
N ALA A 41 5.94 -0.70 -16.15
CA ALA A 41 7.28 -1.06 -16.60
C ALA A 41 7.36 -0.95 -18.12
N VAL A 42 8.37 -0.25 -18.61
CA VAL A 42 8.75 -0.31 -20.03
C VAL A 42 9.71 -1.47 -20.20
N CYS A 43 9.24 -2.55 -20.82
CA CYS A 43 10.13 -3.63 -21.25
C CYS A 43 10.90 -3.16 -22.49
N MET A 44 12.20 -2.90 -22.32
CA MET A 44 13.10 -2.66 -23.45
C MET A 44 13.17 -3.94 -24.30
N PRO A 45 13.03 -3.85 -25.64
CA PRO A 45 13.19 -5.01 -26.50
C PRO A 45 14.58 -5.62 -26.30
N ALA A 46 14.67 -6.95 -26.30
CA ALA A 46 15.95 -7.64 -26.24
C ALA A 46 16.84 -7.13 -27.39
N THR A 47 18.05 -6.69 -27.06
CA THR A 47 19.05 -6.34 -28.06
C THR A 47 19.26 -7.52 -28.99
N ALA A 48 19.14 -7.28 -30.31
CA ALA A 48 19.39 -8.26 -31.35
C ALA A 48 20.82 -8.81 -31.20
N GLY A 49 20.97 -9.93 -30.52
CA GLY A 49 22.26 -10.49 -30.14
C GLY A 49 22.15 -11.74 -29.26
N ASN A 50 21.08 -11.85 -28.45
CA ASN A 50 20.77 -13.09 -27.74
C ASN A 50 19.74 -13.91 -28.51
N THR A 51 20.20 -14.59 -29.55
CA THR A 51 19.44 -15.65 -30.24
C THR A 51 19.40 -16.91 -29.37
N ALA A 52 18.72 -16.86 -28.23
CA ALA A 52 18.42 -18.04 -27.43
C ALA A 52 16.93 -18.39 -27.63
N ALA A 53 16.70 -19.39 -28.49
CA ALA A 53 15.45 -20.12 -28.75
C ALA A 53 14.15 -19.30 -28.81
N THR A 54 13.58 -19.19 -30.01
CA THR A 54 12.16 -18.87 -30.25
C THR A 54 11.27 -20.04 -29.80
N GLY A 55 11.23 -20.31 -28.51
CA GLY A 55 10.09 -20.92 -27.86
C GLY A 55 9.30 -19.77 -27.25
N ALA A 56 7.98 -19.72 -27.46
CA ALA A 56 7.11 -18.91 -26.63
C ALA A 56 7.31 -19.38 -25.19
N THR A 57 8.27 -18.81 -24.47
CA THR A 57 8.27 -18.90 -23.04
C THR A 57 7.04 -18.13 -22.61
N ASP A 58 6.23 -18.73 -21.73
CA ASP A 58 5.31 -18.00 -20.88
C ASP A 58 6.14 -16.97 -20.11
N ALA A 59 6.51 -15.88 -20.77
CA ALA A 59 7.15 -14.73 -20.17
C ALA A 59 6.05 -14.10 -19.32
N THR A 60 5.91 -14.62 -18.10
CA THR A 60 5.04 -14.06 -17.07
C THR A 60 5.18 -12.54 -17.12
N ALA A 61 4.06 -11.83 -17.27
CA ALA A 61 4.06 -10.37 -17.32
C ALA A 61 4.95 -9.80 -16.20
N ALA A 62 5.71 -8.75 -16.52
CA ALA A 62 6.65 -8.13 -15.58
C ALA A 62 5.96 -7.86 -14.23
N ARG A 63 6.36 -8.61 -13.19
CA ARG A 63 5.85 -8.50 -11.83
C ARG A 63 7.01 -8.29 -10.87
N LEU A 64 6.74 -7.64 -9.74
CA LEU A 64 7.69 -7.56 -8.64
C LEU A 64 8.07 -8.97 -8.18
N THR A 65 9.31 -9.14 -7.70
CA THR A 65 9.65 -10.35 -6.96
C THR A 65 8.73 -10.46 -5.73
N PRO A 66 8.41 -11.67 -5.25
CA PRO A 66 7.55 -11.83 -4.07
C PRO A 66 8.03 -11.04 -2.85
N ASP A 67 9.34 -10.84 -2.70
CA ASP A 67 9.94 -10.04 -1.64
C ASP A 67 9.67 -8.55 -1.84
N ALA A 68 9.92 -8.02 -3.04
CA ALA A 68 9.66 -6.62 -3.37
C ALA A 68 8.17 -6.27 -3.28
N GLU A 69 7.27 -7.20 -3.62
CA GLU A 69 5.83 -7.01 -3.45
C GLU A 69 5.43 -6.86 -1.97
N ARG A 70 5.96 -7.72 -1.09
CA ARG A 70 5.70 -7.62 0.36
C ARG A 70 6.27 -6.34 0.95
N ASP A 71 7.49 -5.99 0.60
CA ASP A 71 8.17 -4.79 1.13
C ASP A 71 7.48 -3.51 0.69
N TYR A 72 7.07 -3.44 -0.59
CA TYR A 72 6.29 -2.31 -1.10
C TYR A 72 4.96 -2.14 -0.33
N GLN A 73 4.23 -3.23 -0.09
CA GLN A 73 2.98 -3.17 0.66
C GLN A 73 3.19 -2.75 2.11
N ARG A 74 4.25 -3.25 2.75
CA ARG A 74 4.63 -2.84 4.11
C ARG A 74 4.90 -1.34 4.16
N LEU A 75 5.82 -0.86 3.31
CA LEU A 75 6.21 0.56 3.27
C LEU A 75 5.01 1.47 2.98
N ARG A 76 4.15 1.08 2.04
CA ARG A 76 2.94 1.85 1.72
C ARG A 76 1.96 1.92 2.89
N THR A 77 1.79 0.82 3.62
CA THR A 77 0.91 0.78 4.81
C THR A 77 1.48 1.63 5.94
N GLU A 78 2.78 1.53 6.20
CA GLU A 78 3.47 2.35 7.21
C GLU A 78 3.38 3.85 6.87
N ALA A 79 3.61 4.22 5.60
CA ALA A 79 3.48 5.60 5.16
C ALA A 79 2.07 6.16 5.39
N ARG A 80 1.02 5.40 5.04
CA ARG A 80 -0.37 5.81 5.31
C ARG A 80 -0.64 6.02 6.80
N SER A 81 -0.15 5.11 7.65
CA SER A 81 -0.32 5.23 9.10
C SER A 81 0.35 6.49 9.66
N VAL A 82 1.58 6.76 9.25
CA VAL A 82 2.32 7.96 9.71
C VAL A 82 1.65 9.23 9.22
N THR A 83 1.20 9.27 7.95
CA THR A 83 0.46 10.42 7.43
C THR A 83 -0.82 10.68 8.20
N ALA A 84 -1.59 9.65 8.54
CA ALA A 84 -2.79 9.80 9.38
C ALA A 84 -2.43 10.40 10.75
N GLN A 85 -1.47 9.81 11.46
CA GLN A 85 -1.03 10.30 12.77
C GLN A 85 -0.57 11.77 12.75
N VAL A 86 0.16 12.19 11.72
CA VAL A 86 0.61 13.59 11.59
C VAL A 86 -0.57 14.53 11.36
N ASN A 87 -1.51 14.16 10.48
CA ASN A 87 -2.71 14.96 10.24
C ASN A 87 -3.55 15.10 11.50
N ASP A 88 -3.68 14.01 12.27
CA ASP A 88 -4.43 13.99 13.53
C ASP A 88 -3.80 14.91 14.57
N LEU A 89 -2.46 14.87 14.71
CA LEU A 89 -1.73 15.79 15.60
C LEU A 89 -1.91 17.25 15.18
N GLN A 90 -1.88 17.54 13.88
CA GLN A 90 -2.13 18.89 13.36
C GLN A 90 -3.56 19.36 13.68
N GLN A 91 -4.55 18.49 13.49
CA GLN A 91 -5.95 18.80 13.81
C GLN A 91 -6.14 19.03 15.31
N TYR A 92 -5.55 18.18 16.15
CA TYR A 92 -5.61 18.35 17.61
C TYR A 92 -5.05 19.70 18.06
N ILE A 93 -3.87 20.09 17.55
CA ILE A 93 -3.28 21.41 17.84
C ILE A 93 -4.24 22.52 17.39
N ASN A 94 -4.79 22.43 16.19
CA ASN A 94 -5.70 23.43 15.65
C ASN A 94 -7.03 23.55 16.42
N GLU A 95 -7.54 22.48 17.04
CA GLU A 95 -8.82 22.50 17.75
C GLU A 95 -8.68 22.75 19.26
N GLN A 96 -7.56 22.31 19.85
CA GLN A 96 -7.40 22.28 21.31
C GLN A 96 -6.36 23.26 21.84
N CYS A 97 -5.35 23.62 21.04
CA CYS A 97 -4.33 24.60 21.39
C CYS A 97 -4.68 25.96 20.81
N HIS A 98 -5.72 26.57 21.38
CA HIS A 98 -5.97 28.01 21.33
C HIS A 98 -5.65 28.62 22.69
#